data_AF-A0A257QEC7-F1
#
_entry.id   AF-A0A257QEC7-F1
#
_cell.length_a   1.000
_cell.length_b   1.000
_cell.length_c   1.000
_cell.angle_alpha   90.00
_cell.angle_beta   90.00
_cell.angle_gamma   90.00
#
_symmetry.space_group_name_H-M   'P 1'
#
loop_
_entity.id
_entity.type
_entity.pdbx_description
1 polymer ?
#
loop_
_entity_poly.entity_id
_entity_poly.type
_entity_poly.pdbx_seq_one_letter_code
_entity_poly.pdbx_strand_id
1 'polypeptide(L)'
;GDQATECIMQAYFSESLPVSDRVALAGLAPKFGITEAEAIKMLESDDYSDAVRADELRAAEFGVTGVPFFVFDEKSGISGAQPIEVFVEALQQTYR
;
A
#
# COMPACT_ATOMS: atom_id res chain seq x y z
N GLY A 1 1.64 9.05 2.52
CA GLY A 1 1.40 7.68 2.04
C GLY A 1 2.31 7.39 0.89
N ASP A 2 2.06 8.01 -0.26
CA ASP A 2 2.66 7.70 -1.56
C ASP A 2 4.19 7.62 -1.55
N GLN A 3 4.86 8.63 -0.99
CA GLN A 3 6.33 8.64 -0.91
C GLN A 3 6.89 7.51 -0.04
N ALA A 4 6.19 7.12 1.03
CA ALA A 4 6.58 5.99 1.86
C ALA A 4 6.37 4.67 1.10
N THR A 5 5.23 4.51 0.43
CA THR A 5 4.92 3.34 -0.40
C THR A 5 5.96 3.14 -1.50
N GLU A 6 6.27 4.19 -2.27
CA GLU A 6 7.27 4.15 -3.34
C GLU A 6 8.65 3.78 -2.79
N CYS A 7 9.07 4.43 -1.71
CA CYS A 7 10.37 4.17 -1.09
C CYS A 7 10.50 2.73 -0.58
N ILE A 8 9.45 2.19 0.04
CA ILE A 8 9.44 0.81 0.57
C ILE A 8 9.40 -0.19 -0.59
N MET A 9 8.60 0.05 -1.63
CA MET A 9 8.55 -0.81 -2.81
C MET A 9 9.89 -0.82 -3.55
N GLN A 10 10.53 0.33 -3.75
CA GLN A 10 11.86 0.41 -4.33
C GLN A 10 12.89 -0.38 -3.49
N ALA A 11 12.90 -0.17 -2.18
CA ALA A 11 13.81 -0.86 -1.27
C ALA A 11 13.63 -2.40 -1.34
N TYR A 12 12.39 -2.88 -1.43
CA TYR A 12 12.10 -4.30 -1.54
C TYR A 12 12.45 -4.88 -2.93
N PHE A 13 11.89 -4.30 -3.99
CA PHE A 13 11.95 -4.87 -5.34
C PHE A 13 13.27 -4.60 -6.08
N SER A 14 13.96 -3.50 -5.76
CA SER A 14 15.19 -3.10 -6.46
C SER A 14 16.45 -3.23 -5.61
N GLU A 15 16.34 -3.03 -4.29
CA GLU A 15 17.50 -2.99 -3.38
C GLU A 15 17.63 -4.25 -2.51
N SER A 16 16.66 -5.17 -2.59
CA SER A 16 16.61 -6.42 -1.80
C SER A 16 16.68 -6.19 -0.28
N LEU A 17 16.20 -5.04 0.19
CA LEU A 17 16.15 -4.70 1.61
C LEU A 17 15.06 -5.56 2.31
N PRO A 18 15.36 -6.19 3.46
CA PRO A 18 14.38 -6.98 4.19
C PRO A 18 13.37 -6.07 4.90
N VAL A 19 12.26 -5.74 4.24
CA VAL A 19 11.21 -4.86 4.79
C VAL A 19 10.45 -5.46 5.99
N SER A 20 10.65 -6.74 6.29
CA SER A 20 10.18 -7.40 7.51
C SER A 20 11.09 -7.16 8.72
N ASP A 21 12.32 -6.69 8.51
CA ASP A 21 13.22 -6.30 9.59
C ASP A 21 12.90 -4.86 10.03
N ARG A 22 12.57 -4.70 11.31
CA ARG A 22 12.10 -3.42 11.86
C ARG A 22 13.15 -2.31 11.76
N VAL A 23 14.43 -2.65 11.96
CA VAL A 23 15.53 -1.67 11.91
C VAL A 23 15.77 -1.25 10.46
N ALA A 24 15.81 -2.20 9.52
CA ALA A 24 15.95 -1.91 8.10
C ALA A 24 14.79 -1.05 7.57
N LEU A 25 13.54 -1.37 7.96
CA LEU A 25 12.37 -0.58 7.57
C LEU A 25 12.38 0.82 8.19
N ALA A 26 12.73 0.94 9.48
CA ALA A 26 12.84 2.24 10.15
C ALA A 26 13.93 3.14 9.54
N GLY A 27 15.02 2.56 9.05
CA GLY A 27 16.07 3.29 8.33
C GLY A 27 15.60 3.96 7.05
N LEU A 28 14.46 3.55 6.47
CA LEU A 28 13.84 4.21 5.32
C LEU A 28 13.02 5.44 5.74
N ALA A 29 12.56 5.51 6.98
CA ALA A 29 11.62 6.52 7.47
C ALA A 29 12.04 7.99 7.22
N PRO A 30 13.33 8.35 7.39
CA PRO A 30 13.78 9.72 7.13
C PRO A 30 13.57 10.16 5.69
N LYS A 31 13.54 9.23 4.72
CA LYS A 31 13.30 9.53 3.29
C LYS A 31 11.90 10.05 3.03
N PHE A 32 10.96 9.86 3.94
CA PHE A 32 9.56 10.32 3.84
C PHE A 32 9.09 11.10 5.08
N GLY A 33 10.02 11.70 5.82
CA GLY A 33 9.72 12.72 6.83
C GLY A 33 9.41 12.23 8.24
N ILE A 34 9.71 10.96 8.56
CA ILE A 34 9.58 10.40 9.91
C ILE A 34 10.98 10.10 10.44
N THR A 35 11.27 10.40 11.72
CA THR A 35 12.59 10.04 12.26
C THR A 35 12.70 8.52 12.45
N GLU A 36 13.91 7.98 12.33
CA GLU A 36 14.16 6.56 12.56
C GLU A 36 13.69 6.11 13.95
N ALA A 37 13.92 6.94 14.99
CA ALA A 37 13.50 6.65 16.36
C ALA A 37 11.97 6.59 16.51
N GLU A 38 11.22 7.49 15.87
CA GLU A 38 9.76 7.45 15.85
C GLU A 38 9.24 6.22 15.10
N ALA A 39 9.87 5.87 13.97
CA ALA A 39 9.52 4.69 13.19
C ALA A 39 9.78 3.39 13.96
N ILE A 40 10.94 3.26 14.64
CA ILE A 40 11.22 2.11 15.51
C ILE A 40 10.16 1.99 16.60
N LYS A 41 9.87 3.09 17.30
CA LYS A 41 8.87 3.10 18.37
C LYS A 41 7.49 2.63 17.87
N MET A 42 7.07 3.11 16.70
CA MET A 42 5.82 2.70 16.06
C MET A 42 5.85 1.20 15.70
N LEU A 43 6.92 0.75 15.02
CA LEU A 43 7.08 -0.65 14.59
C LEU A 43 7.22 -1.64 15.75
N GLU A 44 7.62 -1.17 16.94
CA GLU A 44 7.69 -1.96 18.17
C GLU A 44 6.36 -2.03 18.95
N SER A 45 5.38 -1.23 18.55
CA SER A 45 4.04 -1.19 19.13
C SER A 45 3.02 -1.93 18.27
N ASP A 46 1.76 -1.92 18.71
CA ASP A 46 0.61 -2.37 17.92
C ASP A 46 -0.09 -1.21 17.19
N ASP A 47 0.53 -0.02 17.16
CA ASP A 47 -0.01 1.13 16.44
C ASP A 47 -0.28 0.75 14.97
N TYR A 48 -1.49 1.07 14.49
CA TYR A 48 -2.00 0.77 13.15
C TYR A 48 -2.22 -0.71 12.80
N SER A 49 -1.92 -1.67 13.69
CA SER A 49 -2.18 -3.09 13.45
C SER A 49 -3.65 -3.37 13.12
N ASP A 50 -4.58 -2.81 13.91
CA ASP A 50 -6.02 -2.96 13.67
C ASP A 50 -6.47 -2.28 12.37
N ALA A 51 -5.85 -1.15 12.01
CA ALA A 51 -6.16 -0.44 10.77
C ALA A 51 -5.74 -1.26 9.54
N VAL A 52 -4.55 -1.87 9.57
CA VAL A 52 -4.08 -2.78 8.49
C VAL A 52 -5.01 -3.99 8.36
N ARG A 53 -5.42 -4.60 9.47
CA ARG A 53 -6.38 -5.73 9.45
C ARG A 53 -7.75 -5.31 8.93
N ALA A 54 -8.22 -4.11 9.26
CA ALA A 54 -9.46 -3.57 8.74
C ALA A 54 -9.41 -3.35 7.22
N ASP A 55 -8.29 -2.86 6.69
CA ASP A 55 -8.11 -2.69 5.23
C ASP A 55 -8.09 -4.05 4.50
N GLU A 56 -7.42 -5.06 5.06
CA GLU A 56 -7.43 -6.44 4.53
C GLU A 56 -8.84 -7.05 4.53
N LEU A 57 -9.59 -6.87 5.62
CA LEU A 57 -10.98 -7.33 5.72
C LEU A 57 -11.89 -6.62 4.72
N ARG A 58 -11.76 -5.29 4.59
CA ARG A 58 -12.51 -4.52 3.61
C ARG A 58 -12.23 -5.01 2.19
N ALA A 59 -10.97 -5.29 1.84
CA ALA A 59 -10.62 -5.87 0.54
C ALA A 59 -11.28 -7.25 0.34
N ALA A 60 -11.31 -8.09 1.37
CA ALA A 60 -11.98 -9.39 1.29
C ALA A 60 -13.51 -9.26 1.12
N GLU A 61 -14.15 -8.27 1.74
CA GLU A 61 -15.59 -7.96 1.56
C GLU A 61 -15.91 -7.54 0.11
N PHE A 62 -14.98 -6.86 -0.56
CA PHE A 62 -15.05 -6.57 -2.01
C PHE A 62 -14.69 -7.77 -2.90
N GLY A 63 -14.40 -8.94 -2.33
CA GLY A 63 -14.05 -10.15 -3.07
C GLY A 63 -12.63 -10.12 -3.66
N VAL A 64 -11.75 -9.26 -3.15
CA VAL A 64 -10.36 -9.16 -3.62
C VAL A 64 -9.57 -10.39 -3.15
N THR A 65 -8.99 -11.13 -4.10
CA THR A 65 -8.16 -12.31 -3.84
C THR A 65 -6.71 -12.16 -4.33
N GLY A 66 -6.38 -11.03 -4.94
CA GLY A 66 -5.06 -10.72 -5.45
C GLY A 66 -4.85 -9.23 -5.66
N VAL A 67 -3.59 -8.80 -5.62
CA VAL A 67 -3.16 -7.41 -5.77
C VAL A 67 -2.20 -7.25 -6.96
N PRO A 68 -2.13 -6.06 -7.60
CA PRO A 68 -2.88 -4.84 -7.28
C PRO A 68 -4.37 -4.96 -7.66
N PHE A 69 -5.22 -4.25 -6.92
CA PHE A 69 -6.67 -4.18 -7.17
C PHE A 69 -7.14 -2.74 -6.96
N PHE A 70 -8.00 -2.26 -7.85
CA PHE A 70 -8.50 -0.89 -7.85
C PHE A 70 -10.02 -0.91 -7.78
N VAL A 71 -10.61 -0.12 -6.89
CA VAL A 71 -12.07 0.04 -6.74
C VAL A 71 -12.46 1.45 -7.20
N PHE A 72 -13.47 1.57 -8.05
CA PHE A 72 -14.03 2.84 -8.52
C PHE A 72 -15.46 3.00 -8.01
N ASP A 73 -15.69 4.08 -7.25
CA ASP A 73 -16.98 4.46 -6.64
C ASP A 73 -17.68 3.30 -5.90
N GLU A 74 -16.91 2.40 -5.29
CA GLU A 74 -17.40 1.20 -4.59
C GLU A 74 -18.29 0.25 -5.42
N LYS A 75 -18.33 0.44 -6.75
CA LYS A 75 -19.25 -0.27 -7.66
C LYS A 75 -18.54 -1.14 -8.67
N SER A 76 -17.37 -0.70 -9.14
CA SER A 76 -16.59 -1.42 -10.14
C SER A 76 -15.16 -1.63 -9.67
N GLY A 77 -14.51 -2.67 -10.20
CA GLY A 77 -13.16 -3.04 -9.79
C GLY A 77 -12.30 -3.50 -10.96
N ILE A 78 -11.02 -3.16 -10.92
CA ILE A 78 -10.00 -3.66 -11.84
C ILE A 78 -9.02 -4.52 -11.04
N SER A 79 -8.86 -5.77 -11.45
CA SER A 79 -7.87 -6.70 -10.88
C SER A 79 -6.61 -6.75 -11.74
N GLY A 80 -5.47 -6.62 -11.09
CA GLY A 80 -4.14 -6.68 -11.69
C GLY A 80 -3.64 -5.36 -12.28
N ALA A 81 -2.37 -5.36 -12.68
CA ALA A 81 -1.71 -4.25 -13.35
C ALA A 81 -2.15 -4.20 -14.83
N GLN A 82 -3.36 -3.70 -15.06
CA GLN A 82 -3.94 -3.61 -16.41
C GLN A 82 -3.31 -2.49 -17.25
N PRO A 83 -3.47 -2.51 -18.58
CA PRO A 83 -3.10 -1.39 -19.44
C PRO A 83 -3.82 -0.09 -19.08
N ILE A 84 -3.21 1.05 -19.38
CA ILE A 84 -3.74 2.38 -19.04
C ILE A 84 -5.11 2.64 -19.66
N GLU A 85 -5.39 2.05 -20.82
CA GLU A 85 -6.66 2.19 -21.53
C GLU A 85 -7.83 1.64 -20.71
N VAL A 86 -7.61 0.53 -19.98
CA VAL A 86 -8.63 -0.07 -19.10
C VAL A 86 -8.98 0.88 -17.96
N PHE A 87 -7.97 1.54 -17.39
CA PHE A 87 -8.17 2.54 -16.33
C PHE A 87 -8.92 3.78 -16.83
N VAL A 88 -8.57 4.29 -18.01
CA VAL A 88 -9.26 5.44 -18.63
C VAL A 88 -10.73 5.12 -18.87
N GLU A 89 -11.03 3.92 -19.40
CA GLU A 89 -12.40 3.49 -19.63
C GLU A 89 -13.19 3.36 -18.31
N ALA A 90 -12.63 2.71 -17.29
CA ALA A 90 -13.29 2.55 -15.99
C ALA A 90 -13.60 3.89 -15.32
N LEU A 91 -12.67 4.86 -15.39
CA LEU A 91 -12.92 6.22 -14.92
C LEU A 91 -14.08 6.86 -15.70
N GLN A 92 -14.06 6.83 -17.03
CA GLN A 92 -15.13 7.42 -17.86
C GLN A 92 -16.51 6.81 -17.60
N GLN A 93 -16.59 5.51 -17.30
CA GLN A 93 -17.84 4.84 -16.95
C GLN A 93 -18.35 5.26 -15.56
N THR A 94 -17.44 5.51 -14.61
CA THR A 94 -17.77 5.85 -13.22
C THR A 94 -18.15 7.32 -13.04
N TYR A 95 -17.61 8.22 -13.86
CA TYR A 95 -17.92 9.66 -13.83
C TYR A 95 -19.31 10.03 -14.41
N ARG A 96 -20.06 9.07 -14.97
CA ARG A 96 -21.41 9.29 -15.52
C ARG A 96 -22.48 9.01 -14.49
#